data_AF-A0A961H675-F1
#
_entry.id   AF-A0A961H675-F1
#
_cell.length_a   1.000
_cell.length_b   1.000
_cell.length_c   1.000
_cell.angle_alpha   90.00
_cell.angle_beta   90.00
_cell.angle_gamma   90.00
#
_symmetry.space_group_name_H-M   'P 1'
#
loop_
_entity.id
_entity.type
_entity.pdbx_description
1 polymer ?
#
loop_
_entity_poly.entity_id
_entity_poly.type
_entity_poly.pdbx_seq_one_letter_code
_entity_poly.pdbx_strand_id
1 'polypeptide(L)'
;KGDYKDTVKEQAGSAGVVNAVGEDRFGIGYSGMGKTTSNVRIVPIAIDDFAEPVMPSAATALAGEYPIARYLLLYMNKNPNEALDPARREFVRLIFSRQGQEAVYKDGFVPLPADVARQELERLGLEPGF
;
A
#
# COMPACT_ATOMS: atom_id res chain seq x y z
N LYS A 1 -22.31 -21.98 -6.58
CA LYS A 1 -21.98 -21.90 -5.13
C LYS A 1 -20.47 -22.06 -5.05
N GLY A 2 -19.75 -21.01 -4.68
CA GLY A 2 -18.29 -20.86 -4.70
C GLY A 2 -17.96 -19.45 -4.22
N ASP A 3 -16.69 -19.17 -3.91
CA ASP A 3 -16.29 -17.89 -3.33
C ASP A 3 -16.40 -16.73 -4.33
N TYR A 4 -16.30 -17.03 -5.64
CA TYR A 4 -16.35 -16.05 -6.73
C TYR A 4 -17.35 -16.43 -7.84
N LYS A 5 -17.66 -15.46 -8.71
CA LYS A 5 -18.40 -15.72 -9.96
C LYS A 5 -17.55 -16.56 -10.90
N ASP A 6 -18.18 -17.42 -11.69
CA ASP A 6 -17.51 -18.30 -12.67
C ASP A 6 -16.67 -17.54 -13.72
N THR A 7 -16.91 -16.23 -13.87
CA THR A 7 -16.18 -15.35 -14.79
C THR A 7 -14.91 -14.75 -14.18
N VAL A 8 -14.64 -14.96 -12.88
CA VAL A 8 -13.44 -14.44 -12.22
C VAL A 8 -12.23 -15.25 -12.66
N LYS A 9 -11.23 -14.56 -13.21
CA LYS A 9 -9.93 -15.13 -13.59
C LYS A 9 -8.90 -14.76 -12.52
N GLU A 10 -8.77 -15.60 -11.49
CA GLU A 10 -7.80 -15.36 -10.42
C GLU A 10 -6.36 -15.36 -10.95
N GLN A 11 -5.51 -14.52 -10.36
CA GLN A 11 -4.11 -14.34 -10.76
C GLN A 11 -3.20 -14.37 -9.53
N ALA A 12 -1.96 -14.85 -9.72
CA ALA A 12 -0.93 -14.85 -8.69
C ALA A 12 -0.38 -13.43 -8.45
N GLY A 13 -1.21 -12.55 -7.87
CA GLY A 13 -0.84 -11.19 -7.47
C GLY A 13 -1.03 -10.11 -8.54
N SER A 14 -0.72 -8.87 -8.14
CA SER A 14 -1.01 -7.64 -8.89
C SER A 14 -0.43 -7.61 -10.30
N ALA A 15 0.79 -8.11 -10.51
CA ALA A 15 1.41 -8.15 -11.84
C ALA A 15 0.64 -9.10 -12.78
N GLY A 16 0.21 -10.26 -12.28
CA GLY A 16 -0.62 -11.20 -13.04
C GLY A 16 -1.97 -10.59 -13.42
N VAL A 17 -2.62 -9.85 -12.51
CA VAL A 17 -3.86 -9.12 -12.80
C VAL A 17 -3.67 -8.11 -13.93
N VAL A 18 -2.62 -7.28 -13.86
CA VAL A 18 -2.33 -6.26 -14.88
C VAL A 18 -2.08 -6.90 -16.24
N ASN A 19 -1.31 -7.99 -16.30
CA ASN A 19 -1.05 -8.70 -17.55
C ASN A 19 -2.34 -9.31 -18.13
N ALA A 20 -3.14 -9.98 -17.30
CA ALA A 20 -4.39 -10.60 -17.73
C ALA A 20 -5.41 -9.57 -18.26
N VAL A 21 -5.50 -8.39 -17.62
CA VAL A 21 -6.34 -7.28 -18.12
C VAL A 21 -5.79 -6.72 -19.43
N GLY A 22 -4.47 -6.62 -19.59
CA GLY A 22 -3.86 -6.16 -20.84
C GLY A 22 -4.12 -7.08 -22.04
N GLU A 23 -4.38 -8.37 -21.79
CA GLU A 23 -4.69 -9.38 -22.82
C GLU A 23 -6.20 -9.53 -23.07
N ASP A 24 -7.05 -8.94 -22.24
CA ASP A 24 -8.51 -9.05 -22.32
C ASP A 24 -9.15 -7.66 -22.49
N ARG A 25 -9.63 -7.37 -23.72
CA ARG A 25 -10.26 -6.09 -24.06
C ARG A 25 -11.46 -5.74 -23.16
N PHE A 26 -12.13 -6.73 -22.57
CA PHE A 26 -13.27 -6.53 -21.68
C PHE A 26 -12.93 -6.79 -20.21
N GLY A 27 -11.66 -7.05 -19.91
CA GLY A 27 -11.16 -7.31 -18.57
C GLY A 27 -11.19 -6.06 -17.69
N ILE A 28 -11.54 -6.27 -16.42
CA ILE A 28 -11.35 -5.30 -15.35
C ILE A 28 -10.72 -6.02 -14.17
N GLY A 29 -9.80 -5.34 -13.49
CA GLY A 29 -9.10 -5.86 -12.33
C GLY A 29 -8.66 -4.74 -11.40
N TYR A 30 -8.19 -5.10 -10.22
CA TYR A 30 -7.64 -4.18 -9.24
C TYR A 30 -6.20 -4.57 -8.92
N SER A 31 -5.34 -3.58 -8.73
CA SER A 31 -3.90 -3.75 -8.52
C SER A 31 -3.38 -2.62 -7.64
N GLY A 32 -2.21 -2.82 -7.03
CA GLY A 32 -1.48 -1.73 -6.38
C GLY A 32 -1.02 -0.69 -7.40
N MET A 33 -1.05 0.59 -6.99
CA MET A 33 -0.70 1.74 -7.84
C MET A 33 0.67 1.62 -8.52
N GLY A 34 1.65 0.97 -7.87
CA GLY A 34 3.00 0.77 -8.40
C GLY A 34 3.14 -0.21 -9.56
N LYS A 35 2.07 -0.93 -9.94
CA LYS A 35 2.09 -1.89 -11.05
C LYS A 35 1.20 -1.37 -12.17
N THR A 36 1.74 -0.48 -13.01
CA THR A 36 1.08 0.03 -14.21
C THR A 36 1.93 -0.26 -15.45
N THR A 37 1.27 -0.53 -16.58
CA THR A 37 1.91 -0.72 -17.88
C THR A 37 1.11 0.07 -18.93
N SER A 38 1.71 0.33 -20.09
CA SER A 38 1.00 0.99 -21.21
C SER A 38 -0.18 0.18 -21.77
N ASN A 39 -0.30 -1.09 -21.40
CA ASN A 39 -1.32 -2.00 -21.93
C ASN A 39 -2.63 -1.95 -21.13
N VAL A 40 -2.67 -1.21 -20.02
CA VAL A 40 -3.86 -1.05 -19.19
C VAL A 40 -4.16 0.43 -18.94
N ARG A 41 -5.44 0.78 -18.87
CA ARG A 41 -5.87 2.12 -18.48
C ARG A 41 -6.24 2.14 -16.99
N ILE A 42 -5.68 3.09 -16.25
CA ILE A 42 -6.11 3.38 -14.88
C ILE A 42 -7.45 4.12 -14.93
N VAL A 43 -8.40 3.67 -14.11
CA VAL A 43 -9.72 4.29 -13.97
C VAL A 43 -9.71 5.18 -12.72
N PRO A 44 -9.97 6.50 -12.84
CA PRO A 44 -10.13 7.37 -11.68
C PRO A 44 -11.40 7.01 -10.91
N ILE A 45 -11.40 7.22 -9.60
CA ILE A 45 -12.50 6.82 -8.71
C ILE A 45 -13.02 8.05 -7.97
N ALA A 46 -14.35 8.25 -8.00
CA ALA A 46 -15.04 9.22 -7.17
C ALA A 46 -15.41 8.57 -5.83
N ILE A 47 -15.37 9.34 -4.74
CA ILE A 47 -15.72 8.84 -3.40
C ILE A 47 -17.22 8.63 -3.23
N ASP A 48 -18.03 9.37 -3.98
CA ASP A 48 -19.48 9.26 -4.05
C ASP A 48 -20.00 9.72 -5.42
N ASP A 49 -21.32 9.69 -5.61
CA ASP A 49 -22.00 10.01 -6.87
C ASP A 49 -21.89 11.49 -7.29
N PHE A 50 -21.45 12.38 -6.40
CA PHE A 50 -21.40 13.83 -6.61
C PHE A 50 -19.97 14.37 -6.73
N ALA A 51 -18.98 13.59 -6.31
CA ALA A 51 -17.57 13.96 -6.37
C ALA A 51 -16.97 13.76 -7.77
N GLU A 52 -16.03 14.63 -8.13
CA GLU A 52 -15.21 14.42 -9.32
C GLU A 52 -14.28 13.20 -9.14
N PRO A 53 -14.14 12.34 -10.17
CA PRO A 53 -13.22 11.20 -10.09
C PRO A 53 -11.77 11.62 -9.90
N VAL A 54 -11.09 11.01 -8.92
CA VAL A 54 -9.69 11.31 -8.59
C VAL A 54 -8.76 10.23 -9.15
N MET A 55 -7.64 10.63 -9.73
CA MET A 55 -6.58 9.70 -10.14
C MET A 55 -5.75 9.25 -8.93
N PRO A 56 -5.33 7.96 -8.87
CA PRO A 56 -4.41 7.52 -7.83
C PRO A 56 -3.03 8.15 -8.02
N SER A 57 -2.49 8.72 -6.96
CA SER A 57 -1.11 9.20 -6.87
C SER A 57 -0.66 9.16 -5.41
N ALA A 58 0.64 9.31 -5.17
CA ALA A 58 1.15 9.46 -3.80
C ALA A 58 0.51 10.67 -3.09
N ALA A 59 0.35 11.79 -3.79
CA ALA A 59 -0.24 13.01 -3.24
C ALA A 59 -1.72 12.81 -2.88
N THR A 60 -2.53 12.32 -3.82
CA THR A 60 -3.97 12.10 -3.63
C THR A 60 -4.26 11.00 -2.61
N ALA A 61 -3.39 9.99 -2.50
CA ALA A 61 -3.51 8.96 -1.47
C ALA A 61 -3.19 9.49 -0.07
N LEU A 62 -2.13 10.30 0.09
CA LEU A 62 -1.75 10.88 1.39
C LEU A 62 -2.71 11.98 1.84
N ALA A 63 -3.30 12.72 0.89
CA ALA A 63 -4.32 13.73 1.18
C ALA A 63 -5.70 13.13 1.52
N GLY A 64 -5.90 11.82 1.32
CA GLY A 64 -7.19 11.16 1.51
C GLY A 64 -8.21 11.47 0.41
N GLU A 65 -7.79 12.10 -0.68
CA GLU A 65 -8.64 12.44 -1.83
C GLU A 65 -8.93 11.23 -2.71
N TYR A 66 -7.97 10.31 -2.84
CA TYR A 66 -8.20 9.05 -3.56
C TYR A 66 -8.88 8.03 -2.63
N PRO A 67 -10.10 7.55 -2.95
CA PRO A 67 -10.93 6.82 -1.99
C PRO A 67 -10.46 5.40 -1.67
N ILE A 68 -9.54 4.83 -2.47
CA ILE A 68 -9.03 3.47 -2.29
C ILE A 68 -7.54 3.53 -1.94
N ALA A 69 -7.23 4.17 -0.82
CA ALA A 69 -5.90 4.22 -0.21
C ALA A 69 -5.92 3.53 1.16
N ARG A 70 -4.85 2.82 1.52
CA ARG A 70 -4.71 2.19 2.83
C ARG A 70 -3.24 2.07 3.23
N TYR A 71 -3.01 2.05 4.54
CA TYR A 71 -1.71 1.65 5.08
C TYR A 71 -1.46 0.15 4.86
N LEU A 72 -0.19 -0.20 4.68
CA LEU A 72 0.28 -1.57 4.89
C LEU A 72 0.57 -1.74 6.37
N LEU A 73 -0.23 -2.59 7.02
CA LEU A 73 -0.11 -2.83 8.46
C LEU A 73 0.81 -4.02 8.70
N LEU A 74 1.78 -3.82 9.59
CA LEU A 74 2.62 -4.88 10.12
C LEU A 74 2.14 -5.22 11.53
N TYR A 75 1.77 -6.47 11.74
CA TYR A 75 1.32 -6.96 13.03
C TYR A 75 2.48 -7.65 13.75
N MET A 76 2.72 -7.25 15.01
CA MET A 76 3.64 -7.94 15.90
C MET A 76 2.87 -8.43 17.12
N ASN A 77 3.04 -9.72 17.43
CA ASN A 77 2.63 -10.25 18.72
C ASN A 77 3.69 -9.85 19.77
N LYS A 78 3.39 -8.80 20.53
CA LYS A 78 4.27 -8.21 21.55
C LYS A 78 3.53 -8.19 22.89
N ASN A 79 4.22 -8.54 23.97
CA ASN A 79 3.72 -8.24 25.32
C ASN A 79 3.68 -6.71 25.49
N PRO A 80 2.51 -6.09 25.77
CA PRO A 80 2.40 -4.64 25.87
C PRO A 80 3.25 -4.03 27.00
N ASN A 81 3.55 -4.83 28.04
CA ASN A 81 4.29 -4.38 29.21
C ASN A 81 5.82 -4.58 29.10
N GLU A 82 6.29 -5.16 28.01
CA GLU A 82 7.72 -5.41 27.78
C GLU A 82 8.25 -4.55 26.63
N ALA A 83 9.57 -4.33 26.62
CA ALA A 83 10.22 -3.73 25.46
C ALA A 83 10.27 -4.73 24.30
N LEU A 84 10.43 -4.22 23.06
CA LEU A 84 10.77 -5.08 21.94
C LEU A 84 12.14 -5.73 22.18
N ASP A 85 12.25 -7.02 21.86
CA ASP A 85 13.54 -7.69 21.78
C ASP A 85 14.45 -7.00 20.75
N PRO A 86 15.78 -7.13 20.87
CA PRO A 86 16.72 -6.38 20.04
C PRO A 86 16.52 -6.56 18.53
N ALA A 87 16.20 -7.78 18.07
CA ALA A 87 16.05 -8.04 16.64
C ALA A 87 14.79 -7.36 16.08
N ARG A 88 13.65 -7.49 16.77
CA ARG A 88 12.41 -6.80 16.36
C ARG A 88 12.56 -5.28 16.42
N ARG A 89 13.27 -4.78 17.43
CA ARG A 89 13.56 -3.34 17.57
C ARG A 89 14.31 -2.79 16.36
N GLU A 90 15.42 -3.41 15.98
CA GLU A 90 16.22 -2.95 14.84
C GLU A 90 15.47 -3.10 13.52
N PHE A 91 14.65 -4.14 13.38
CA PHE A 91 13.80 -4.29 12.22
C PHE A 91 12.76 -3.16 12.10
N VAL A 92 12.11 -2.79 13.21
CA VAL A 92 11.19 -1.64 13.26
C VAL A 92 11.93 -0.34 12.92
N ARG A 93 13.12 -0.11 13.49
CA ARG A 93 13.95 1.07 13.16
C ARG A 93 14.27 1.11 11.66
N LEU A 94 14.62 -0.03 11.06
CA LEU A 94 14.89 -0.11 9.62
C LEU A 94 13.65 0.24 8.80
N ILE A 95 12.48 -0.32 9.11
CA ILE A 95 11.23 -0.06 8.38
C ILE A 95 10.92 1.43 8.32
N PHE A 96 11.03 2.15 9.45
CA PHE A 96 10.73 3.57 9.52
C PHE A 96 11.89 4.50 9.16
N SER A 97 13.10 3.96 8.97
CA SER A 97 14.26 4.75 8.54
C SER A 97 14.14 5.24 7.11
N ARG A 98 14.94 6.26 6.77
CA ARG A 98 15.11 6.71 5.38
C ARG A 98 15.47 5.56 4.43
N GLN A 99 16.36 4.66 4.83
CA GLN A 99 16.77 3.52 4.01
C GLN A 99 15.59 2.58 3.73
N GLY A 100 14.80 2.26 4.75
CA GLY A 100 13.60 1.42 4.59
C GLY A 100 12.56 2.07 3.69
N GLN A 101 12.28 3.36 3.90
CA GLN A 101 11.32 4.10 3.09
C GLN A 101 11.79 4.29 1.63
N GLU A 102 13.09 4.44 1.38
CA GLU A 102 13.65 4.43 0.02
C GLU A 102 13.48 3.08 -0.67
N ALA A 103 13.58 1.96 0.06
CA ALA A 103 13.31 0.63 -0.50
C ALA A 103 11.83 0.46 -0.86
N VAL A 104 10.92 0.93 0.00
CA VAL A 104 9.47 0.96 -0.24
C VAL A 104 9.14 1.76 -1.50
N TYR A 105 9.75 2.95 -1.67
CA TYR A 105 9.58 3.77 -2.87
C TYR A 105 10.02 3.03 -4.14
N LYS A 106 11.20 2.39 -4.11
CA LYS A 106 11.77 1.66 -5.25
C LYS A 106 10.90 0.47 -5.68
N ASP A 107 10.17 -0.15 -4.76
CA ASP A 107 9.25 -1.25 -5.07
C ASP A 107 7.86 -0.77 -5.57
N GLY A 108 7.64 0.54 -5.63
CA GLY A 108 6.44 1.17 -6.19
C GLY A 108 5.36 1.51 -5.17
N PHE A 109 5.70 1.56 -3.88
CA PHE A 109 4.80 2.00 -2.82
C PHE A 109 5.00 3.48 -2.48
N VAL A 110 4.02 4.05 -1.78
CA VAL A 110 4.09 5.42 -1.26
C VAL A 110 4.82 5.39 0.09
N PRO A 111 5.94 6.12 0.25
CA PRO A 111 6.62 6.24 1.53
C PRO A 111 5.74 6.90 2.58
N LEU A 112 5.96 6.54 3.84
CA LEU A 112 5.31 7.17 4.96
C LEU A 112 5.81 8.62 5.13
N PRO A 113 4.91 9.56 5.45
CA PRO A 113 5.30 10.85 6.00
C PRO A 113 6.16 10.69 7.25
N ALA A 114 7.14 11.58 7.43
CA ALA A 114 8.11 11.48 8.51
C ALA A 114 7.45 11.60 9.89
N ASP A 115 6.42 12.43 10.03
CA ASP A 115 5.62 12.58 11.24
C ASP A 115 4.88 11.29 11.62
N VAL A 116 4.27 10.59 10.65
CA VAL A 116 3.64 9.28 10.88
C VAL A 116 4.68 8.26 11.34
N ALA A 117 5.86 8.23 10.71
CA ALA A 117 6.94 7.33 11.12
C ALA A 117 7.44 7.62 12.55
N ARG A 118 7.54 8.89 12.95
CA ARG A 118 7.90 9.26 14.34
C ARG A 118 6.85 8.79 15.34
N GLN A 119 5.57 9.06 15.06
CA GLN A 119 4.46 8.64 15.93
C GLN A 119 4.44 7.12 16.16
N GLU A 120 4.67 6.33 15.10
CA GLU A 120 4.70 4.86 15.22
C GLU A 120 5.93 4.36 16.01
N LEU A 121 7.09 5.00 15.84
CA LEU A 121 8.29 4.69 16.63
C LEU A 121 8.08 5.02 18.12
N GLU A 122 7.54 6.20 18.42
CA GLU A 122 7.22 6.63 19.79
C GLU A 122 6.20 5.69 20.45
N ARG A 123 5.17 5.25 19.72
CA ARG A 123 4.18 4.27 20.18
C ARG A 123 4.82 2.93 20.59
N LEU A 124 5.96 2.59 20.00
CA LEU A 124 6.74 1.40 20.31
C LEU A 124 7.86 1.65 21.34
N GLY A 125 7.96 2.88 21.88
CA GLY A 125 8.99 3.29 22.83
C GLY A 125 10.37 3.45 22.19
N LEU A 126 10.43 3.82 20.91
CA LEU A 126 11.67 3.97 20.15
C LEU A 126 11.88 5.43 19.74
N GLU A 127 13.10 5.93 19.99
CA GLU A 127 13.49 7.28 19.56
C GLU A 127 13.75 7.33 18.04
N PRO A 128 13.13 8.27 17.30
CA PRO A 128 13.43 8.51 15.90
C PRO A 128 14.89 8.91 15.68
N GLY A 129 15.52 8.33 14.65
CA GLY A 129 16.91 8.62 14.29
C GLY A 129 17.07 9.63 13.15
N PHE A 130 16.03 10.41 12.84
CA PHE A 130 15.95 11.31 11.68
C PHE A 130 15.05 12.52 11.94
#